data_AF-A0A938UDK1-F1
#
_entry.id   AF-A0A938UDK1-F1
#
_cell.length_a   1.000
_cell.length_b   1.000
_cell.length_c   1.000
_cell.angle_alpha   90.00
_cell.angle_beta   90.00
_cell.angle_gamma   90.00
#
_symmetry.space_group_name_H-M   'P 1'
#
loop_
_entity.id
_entity.type
_entity.pdbx_description
1 polymer ?
#
loop_
_entity_poly.entity_id
_entity_poly.type
_entity_poly.pdbx_seq_one_letter_code
_entity_poly.pdbx_strand_id
1 'polypeptide(L)'
;MRTGIFFYYQEGNRLRDFPNALEGILGRENVFFYDAFYPSKPASSFDLNPVSYEALLQVHTSEMIEEVRRAGVFEGALLSASGTVRAAEKIGRGEIDNAFVFTGYGDHHAGPDFFGGGCYFNGAGIAIQELRKEFGVKRFAIIDTDAHHGDGTWEVFRADPDVLYVCFCGYLFREENSNINIQVPSRVKDEEYLRLIKEGYLPKVKSFRPEILFWNWGYDGTQGEYGDIGLTPEVHIFLAKELKKIADEVSKGRFIIALCGGGRRDLAHYLIPRMIEVLAEVQIPAHR
;
A
#
# COMPACT_ATOMS: atom_id res chain seq x y z
N MET A 1 18.96 -0.31 2.94
CA MET A 1 17.96 0.79 3.08
C MET A 1 17.38 0.84 4.48
N ARG A 2 16.97 2.01 5.00
CA ARG A 2 16.18 2.16 6.24
C ARG A 2 14.72 1.87 5.95
N THR A 3 14.18 0.81 6.54
CA THR A 3 12.82 0.30 6.25
C THR A 3 11.92 0.51 7.45
N GLY A 4 10.81 1.21 7.26
CA GLY A 4 9.75 1.32 8.26
C GLY A 4 8.73 0.19 8.12
N ILE A 5 8.31 -0.38 9.24
CA ILE A 5 7.17 -1.29 9.33
C ILE A 5 6.10 -0.57 10.13
N PHE A 6 4.96 -0.28 9.53
CA PHE A 6 3.85 0.42 10.16
C PHE A 6 2.74 -0.57 10.46
N PHE A 7 2.64 -0.94 11.74
CA PHE A 7 1.73 -1.98 12.21
C PHE A 7 0.59 -1.39 13.03
N TYR A 8 -0.59 -1.40 12.46
CA TYR A 8 -1.83 -1.25 13.21
C TYR A 8 -2.41 -2.64 13.45
N TYR A 9 -2.60 -3.02 14.71
CA TYR A 9 -3.28 -4.27 15.02
C TYR A 9 -4.74 -4.16 14.70
N GLN A 10 -5.22 -5.20 14.03
CA GLN A 10 -6.61 -5.40 13.74
C GLN A 10 -7.07 -6.72 14.35
N GLU A 11 -8.23 -6.70 14.98
CA GLU A 11 -8.91 -7.94 15.33
C GLU A 11 -9.34 -8.66 14.05
N GLY A 12 -8.68 -9.77 13.72
CA GLY A 12 -8.97 -10.53 12.52
C GLY A 12 -8.07 -11.74 12.34
N ASN A 13 -8.49 -12.70 11.52
CA ASN A 13 -7.70 -13.92 11.29
C ASN A 13 -6.51 -13.67 10.36
N ARG A 14 -6.63 -12.75 9.39
CA ARG A 14 -5.61 -12.46 8.36
C ARG A 14 -4.23 -12.16 8.97
N LEU A 15 -4.19 -11.24 9.93
CA LEU A 15 -2.95 -10.70 10.50
C LEU A 15 -2.63 -11.25 11.90
N ARG A 16 -3.30 -12.33 12.32
CA ARG A 16 -3.20 -12.90 13.67
C ARG A 16 -1.78 -13.34 14.05
N ASP A 17 -0.94 -13.64 13.08
CA ASP A 17 0.45 -14.07 13.30
C ASP A 17 1.43 -12.91 13.51
N PHE A 18 0.99 -11.67 13.32
CA PHE A 18 1.84 -10.48 13.42
C PHE A 18 1.68 -9.82 14.80
N PRO A 19 2.77 -9.27 15.38
CA PRO A 19 4.10 -9.11 14.80
C PRO A 19 5.02 -10.35 14.89
N ASN A 20 4.59 -11.46 15.51
CA ASN A 20 5.46 -12.62 15.79
C ASN A 20 6.09 -13.25 14.53
N ALA A 21 5.38 -13.29 13.41
CA ALA A 21 5.90 -13.76 12.12
C ALA A 21 7.09 -12.93 11.59
N LEU A 22 7.42 -11.80 12.24
CA LEU A 22 8.54 -10.91 11.91
C LEU A 22 9.75 -11.08 12.86
N GLU A 23 9.78 -12.05 13.78
CA GLU A 23 10.81 -12.18 14.83
C GLU A 23 12.28 -12.14 14.31
N GLY A 24 12.56 -12.62 13.10
CA GLY A 24 13.90 -12.56 12.48
C GLY A 24 14.23 -11.26 11.71
N ILE A 25 13.20 -10.43 11.48
CA ILE A 25 13.27 -9.13 10.78
C ILE A 25 13.32 -7.99 11.80
N LEU A 26 12.55 -8.10 12.88
CA LEU A 26 12.53 -7.13 13.96
C LEU A 26 13.89 -7.10 14.66
N GLY A 27 14.34 -5.90 15.07
CA GLY A 27 15.62 -5.70 15.75
C GLY A 27 16.84 -5.60 14.82
N ARG A 28 16.67 -5.73 13.50
CA ARG A 28 17.72 -5.37 12.54
C ARG A 28 17.99 -3.86 12.59
N GLU A 29 19.25 -3.45 12.51
CA GLU A 29 19.67 -2.05 12.69
C GLU A 29 19.02 -1.08 11.69
N ASN A 30 18.66 -1.57 10.50
CA ASN A 30 18.04 -0.78 9.44
C ASN A 30 16.52 -0.96 9.35
N VAL A 31 15.88 -1.63 10.31
CA VAL A 31 14.44 -1.87 10.36
C VAL A 31 13.84 -1.15 11.57
N PHE A 32 12.83 -0.33 11.30
CA PHE A 32 12.16 0.49 12.31
C PHE A 32 10.69 0.07 12.40
N PHE A 33 10.26 -0.40 13.57
CA PHE A 33 8.89 -0.85 13.81
C PHE A 33 8.08 0.26 14.48
N TYR A 34 7.02 0.71 13.81
CA TYR A 34 6.08 1.73 14.27
C TYR A 34 4.73 1.07 14.49
N ASP A 35 4.28 0.98 15.73
CA ASP A 35 3.00 0.37 16.07
C ASP A 35 2.01 1.36 16.66
N ALA A 36 0.75 1.18 16.32
CA ALA A 36 -0.32 2.04 16.82
C ALA A 36 -0.51 1.91 18.33
N PHE A 37 -1.04 2.98 18.95
CA PHE A 37 -1.35 2.99 20.37
C PHE A 37 -2.39 1.92 20.70
N TYR A 38 -2.11 1.12 21.74
CA TYR A 38 -3.08 0.26 22.40
C TYR A 38 -3.40 0.86 23.76
N PRO A 39 -4.63 0.72 24.29
CA PRO A 39 -4.99 1.26 25.61
C PRO A 39 -4.05 0.85 26.75
N SER A 40 -3.31 -0.25 26.60
CA SER A 40 -2.35 -0.79 27.57
C SER A 40 -0.87 -0.53 27.23
N LYS A 41 -0.55 0.10 26.10
CA LYS A 41 0.84 0.34 25.67
C LYS A 41 1.37 1.65 26.27
N PRO A 42 2.55 1.66 26.93
CA PRO A 42 3.21 2.90 27.34
C PRO A 42 3.59 3.75 26.11
N ALA A 43 3.45 5.07 26.20
CA ALA A 43 3.86 5.97 25.13
C ALA A 43 5.34 5.79 24.74
N SER A 44 5.62 5.81 23.43
CA SER A 44 6.95 5.58 22.86
C SER A 44 7.22 6.48 21.65
N SER A 45 8.48 6.65 21.24
CA SER A 45 8.83 7.37 20.01
C SER A 45 8.34 6.69 18.71
N PHE A 46 7.72 5.52 18.82
CA PHE A 46 7.23 4.71 17.71
C PHE A 46 5.70 4.71 17.59
N ASP A 47 5.02 5.60 18.31
CA ASP A 47 3.56 5.68 18.30
C ASP A 47 3.04 6.28 16.98
N LEU A 48 2.06 5.61 16.38
CA LEU A 48 1.32 6.11 15.21
C LEU A 48 0.28 7.15 15.65
N ASN A 49 0.59 8.43 15.43
CA ASN A 49 -0.39 9.50 15.61
C ASN A 49 -1.46 9.44 14.51
N PRO A 50 -2.76 9.48 14.87
CA PRO A 50 -3.84 9.53 13.90
C PRO A 50 -3.74 10.73 12.95
N VAL A 51 -4.21 10.57 11.72
CA VAL A 51 -4.40 11.68 10.77
C VAL A 51 -5.49 12.63 11.29
N SER A 52 -5.32 13.93 11.04
CA SER A 52 -6.28 14.93 11.48
C SER A 52 -7.51 14.95 10.56
N TYR A 53 -8.61 15.51 11.06
CA TYR A 53 -9.82 15.67 10.25
C TYR A 53 -9.57 16.56 9.01
N GLU A 54 -8.72 17.58 9.14
CA GLU A 54 -8.30 18.45 8.04
C GLU A 54 -7.49 17.70 6.99
N ALA A 55 -6.72 16.68 7.37
CA ALA A 55 -6.02 15.82 6.41
C ALA A 55 -7.01 14.93 5.65
N LEU A 56 -8.01 14.37 6.33
CA LEU A 56 -9.07 13.59 5.67
C LEU A 56 -9.83 14.43 4.63
N LEU A 57 -10.15 15.69 4.96
CA LEU A 57 -10.87 16.62 4.08
C LEU A 57 -10.12 17.00 2.80
N GLN A 58 -8.81 16.73 2.71
CA GLN A 58 -8.05 16.95 1.47
C GLN A 58 -8.36 15.93 0.38
N VAL A 59 -9.01 14.81 0.74
CA VAL A 59 -9.34 13.71 -0.17
C VAL A 59 -10.81 13.36 -0.14
N HIS A 60 -11.40 13.34 1.06
CA HIS A 60 -12.77 12.90 1.30
C HIS A 60 -13.67 14.07 1.65
N THR A 61 -14.91 14.05 1.16
CA THR A 61 -15.95 14.99 1.55
C THR A 61 -16.29 14.83 3.04
N SER A 62 -16.77 15.91 3.66
CA SER A 62 -17.24 15.88 5.05
C SER A 62 -18.33 14.82 5.27
N GLU A 63 -19.23 14.69 4.30
CA GLU A 63 -20.34 13.75 4.28
C GLU A 63 -19.82 12.31 4.32
N MET A 64 -18.86 11.98 3.46
CA MET A 64 -18.22 10.66 3.42
C MET A 64 -17.52 10.32 4.75
N ILE A 65 -16.78 11.28 5.33
CA ILE A 65 -16.11 11.05 6.64
C ILE A 65 -17.14 10.75 7.74
N GLU A 66 -18.28 11.44 7.74
CA GLU A 66 -19.35 11.19 8.71
C GLU A 66 -20.13 9.89 8.43
N GLU A 67 -20.19 9.41 7.19
CA GLU A 67 -20.67 8.06 6.88
C GLU A 67 -19.73 6.97 7.40
N VAL A 68 -18.42 7.13 7.23
CA VAL A 68 -17.42 6.22 7.84
C VAL A 68 -17.56 6.23 9.37
N ARG A 69 -17.81 7.41 9.98
CA ARG A 69 -18.07 7.52 11.42
C ARG A 69 -19.27 6.68 11.85
N ARG A 70 -20.35 6.72 11.08
CA ARG A 70 -21.59 5.97 11.33
C ARG A 70 -21.45 4.47 11.07
N ALA A 71 -20.45 4.04 10.31
CA ALA A 71 -20.18 2.62 10.04
C ALA A 71 -19.60 1.85 11.23
N GLY A 72 -19.24 2.52 12.34
CA GLY A 72 -18.79 1.87 13.57
C GLY A 72 -17.35 1.34 13.54
N VAL A 73 -16.58 1.66 12.49
CA VAL A 73 -15.18 1.25 12.31
C VAL A 73 -14.19 2.41 12.20
N PHE A 74 -14.65 3.62 12.53
CA PHE A 74 -13.93 4.87 12.29
C PHE A 74 -12.51 4.89 12.86
N GLU A 75 -12.33 4.50 14.12
CA GLU A 75 -11.02 4.54 14.77
C GLU A 75 -10.01 3.61 14.08
N GLY A 76 -10.45 2.41 13.71
CA GLY A 76 -9.61 1.47 12.99
C GLY A 76 -9.30 1.90 11.56
N ALA A 77 -10.30 2.44 10.85
CA ALA A 77 -10.10 3.02 9.52
C ALA A 77 -9.13 4.19 9.56
N LEU A 78 -9.24 5.05 10.58
CA LEU A 78 -8.36 6.19 10.79
C LEU A 78 -6.92 5.74 11.05
N LEU A 79 -6.71 4.75 11.92
CA LEU A 79 -5.38 4.22 12.22
C LEU A 79 -4.76 3.49 11.01
N SER A 80 -5.57 2.79 10.23
CA SER A 80 -5.16 2.15 8.96
C SER A 80 -4.58 3.18 7.99
N ALA A 81 -5.35 4.24 7.68
CA ALA A 81 -4.88 5.33 6.81
C ALA A 81 -3.66 6.05 7.41
N SER A 82 -3.62 6.21 8.73
CA SER A 82 -2.50 6.85 9.42
C SER A 82 -1.19 6.11 9.25
N GLY A 83 -1.20 4.77 9.15
CA GLY A 83 -0.01 3.99 8.81
C GLY A 83 0.66 4.48 7.53
N THR A 84 -0.13 4.65 6.46
CA THR A 84 0.34 5.09 5.14
C THR A 84 0.82 6.54 5.18
N VAL A 85 0.07 7.44 5.82
CA VAL A 85 0.45 8.87 5.93
C VAL A 85 1.72 9.06 6.74
N ARG A 86 1.84 8.40 7.89
CA ARG A 86 3.03 8.53 8.76
C ARG A 86 4.27 7.89 8.11
N ALA A 87 4.10 6.82 7.33
CA ALA A 87 5.17 6.27 6.50
C ALA A 87 5.67 7.28 5.46
N ALA A 88 4.75 7.91 4.74
CA ALA A 88 5.04 8.93 3.75
C ALA A 88 5.76 10.14 4.35
N GLU A 89 5.28 10.68 5.47
CA GLU A 89 5.95 11.80 6.14
C GLU A 89 7.38 11.46 6.60
N LYS A 90 7.61 10.25 7.13
CA LYS A 90 8.95 9.82 7.55
C LYS A 90 9.91 9.69 6.37
N ILE A 91 9.42 9.25 5.22
CA ILE A 91 10.18 9.30 3.96
C ILE A 91 10.44 10.76 3.54
N GLY A 92 9.44 11.63 3.65
CA GLY A 92 9.54 13.07 3.37
C GLY A 92 10.61 13.78 4.22
N ARG A 93 10.67 13.44 5.51
CA ARG A 93 11.70 13.90 6.47
C ARG A 93 13.07 13.25 6.28
N GLY A 94 13.16 12.22 5.42
CA GLY A 94 14.38 11.45 5.20
C GLY A 94 14.79 10.59 6.40
N GLU A 95 13.85 10.21 7.27
CA GLU A 95 14.08 9.35 8.44
C GLU A 95 14.18 7.87 8.05
N ILE A 96 13.35 7.46 7.08
CA ILE A 96 13.37 6.13 6.46
C ILE A 96 13.40 6.29 4.93
N ASP A 97 13.79 5.24 4.23
CA ASP A 97 13.90 5.24 2.77
C ASP A 97 12.66 4.59 2.14
N ASN A 98 12.12 3.54 2.75
CA ASN A 98 10.93 2.84 2.28
C ASN A 98 10.11 2.28 3.45
N ALA A 99 8.91 1.77 3.16
CA ALA A 99 8.03 1.23 4.18
C ALA A 99 7.12 0.09 3.70
N PHE A 100 6.80 -0.81 4.63
CA PHE A 100 5.66 -1.72 4.54
C PHE A 100 4.60 -1.28 5.55
N VAL A 101 3.37 -1.09 5.09
CA VAL A 101 2.25 -0.62 5.91
C VAL A 101 1.19 -1.70 5.99
N PHE A 102 0.92 -2.15 7.21
CA PHE A 102 -0.23 -3.01 7.51
C PHE A 102 -1.47 -2.13 7.55
N THR A 103 -2.29 -2.23 6.52
CA THR A 103 -3.65 -1.69 6.53
C THR A 103 -4.60 -2.78 7.01
N GLY A 104 -5.52 -2.41 7.89
CA GLY A 104 -6.63 -3.28 8.32
C GLY A 104 -7.93 -2.95 7.59
N TYR A 105 -8.01 -1.74 7.07
CA TYR A 105 -9.08 -1.25 6.23
C TYR A 105 -8.41 -0.83 4.93
N GLY A 106 -8.90 -1.36 3.81
CA GLY A 106 -8.25 -1.12 2.52
C GLY A 106 -8.26 0.36 2.15
N ASP A 107 -7.42 0.72 1.19
CA ASP A 107 -7.31 2.11 0.70
C ASP A 107 -8.09 2.31 -0.60
N HIS A 108 -7.96 1.38 -1.55
CA HIS A 108 -8.13 1.72 -2.96
C HIS A 108 -9.57 1.86 -3.47
N HIS A 109 -10.58 1.42 -2.70
CA HIS A 109 -12.00 1.61 -2.99
C HIS A 109 -12.62 2.82 -2.28
N ALA A 110 -11.85 3.56 -1.48
CA ALA A 110 -12.31 4.81 -0.87
C ALA A 110 -12.08 5.97 -1.84
N GLY A 111 -13.16 6.53 -2.37
CA GLY A 111 -13.17 7.71 -3.23
C GLY A 111 -13.45 9.00 -2.46
N PRO A 112 -13.62 10.13 -3.17
CA PRO A 112 -13.91 11.41 -2.51
C PRO A 112 -15.24 11.44 -1.75
N ASP A 113 -16.30 10.86 -2.31
CA ASP A 113 -17.67 10.90 -1.77
C ASP A 113 -18.30 9.52 -1.59
N PHE A 114 -17.49 8.45 -1.66
CA PHE A 114 -17.93 7.08 -1.45
C PHE A 114 -16.84 6.21 -0.82
N PHE A 115 -17.24 5.08 -0.26
CA PHE A 115 -16.34 4.01 0.16
C PHE A 115 -17.01 2.64 -0.03
N GLY A 116 -16.22 1.57 -0.07
CA GLY A 116 -16.71 0.23 -0.34
C GLY A 116 -15.62 -0.82 -0.26
N GLY A 117 -15.98 -2.10 -0.46
CA GLY A 117 -15.00 -3.20 -0.54
C GLY A 117 -14.12 -3.38 0.70
N GLY A 118 -14.58 -2.95 1.89
CA GLY A 118 -13.78 -2.95 3.12
C GLY A 118 -12.75 -1.82 3.22
N CYS A 119 -12.74 -0.90 2.24
CA CYS A 119 -11.97 0.34 2.27
C CYS A 119 -12.83 1.47 2.82
N TYR A 120 -12.23 2.36 3.62
CA TYR A 120 -12.96 3.44 4.29
C TYR A 120 -12.29 4.81 4.16
N PHE A 121 -10.96 4.87 4.10
CA PHE A 121 -10.22 6.08 3.77
C PHE A 121 -9.12 5.71 2.78
N ASN A 122 -8.73 6.64 1.92
CA ASN A 122 -7.68 6.43 0.94
C ASN A 122 -6.34 6.93 1.50
N GLY A 123 -5.63 6.05 2.21
CA GLY A 123 -4.37 6.36 2.86
C GLY A 123 -3.30 6.90 1.91
N ALA A 124 -3.16 6.32 0.71
CA ALA A 124 -2.26 6.83 -0.33
C ALA A 124 -2.66 8.24 -0.80
N GLY A 125 -3.96 8.47 -1.01
CA GLY A 125 -4.56 9.78 -1.27
C GLY A 125 -4.13 10.83 -0.27
N ILE A 126 -4.38 10.56 1.01
CA ILE A 126 -4.12 11.50 2.10
C ILE A 126 -2.61 11.74 2.23
N ALA A 127 -1.81 10.67 2.13
CA ALA A 127 -0.36 10.74 2.20
C ALA A 127 0.24 11.64 1.10
N ILE A 128 -0.29 11.56 -0.12
CA ILE A 128 0.16 12.38 -1.25
C ILE A 128 -0.14 13.86 -1.01
N GLN A 129 -1.31 14.20 -0.47
CA GLN A 129 -1.65 15.60 -0.18
C GLN A 129 -0.79 16.18 0.94
N GLU A 130 -0.55 15.41 2.01
CA GLU A 130 0.35 15.84 3.09
C GLU A 130 1.80 15.97 2.58
N LEU A 131 2.27 15.06 1.72
CA LEU A 131 3.60 15.16 1.11
C LEU A 131 3.78 16.42 0.23
N ARG A 132 2.74 16.79 -0.52
CA ARG A 132 2.71 18.04 -1.31
C ARG A 132 2.79 19.25 -0.40
N LYS A 133 1.94 19.27 0.62
CA LYS A 133 1.77 20.41 1.54
C LYS A 133 3.01 20.65 2.41
N GLU A 134 3.56 19.60 3.01
CA GLU A 134 4.66 19.73 3.98
C GLU A 134 6.04 19.71 3.32
N PHE A 135 6.23 18.93 2.25
CA PHE A 135 7.56 18.65 1.69
C PHE A 135 7.72 19.11 0.24
N GLY A 136 6.66 19.65 -0.40
CA GLY A 136 6.72 20.16 -1.77
C GLY A 136 6.97 19.09 -2.83
N VAL A 137 6.73 17.81 -2.52
CA VAL A 137 6.83 16.69 -3.45
C VAL A 137 5.73 16.84 -4.50
N LYS A 138 6.07 16.73 -5.79
CA LYS A 138 5.13 17.00 -6.88
C LYS A 138 4.63 15.75 -7.55
N ARG A 139 5.54 14.86 -7.95
CA ARG A 139 5.19 13.71 -8.80
C ARG A 139 5.15 12.41 -8.02
N PHE A 140 4.03 11.69 -8.13
CA PHE A 140 3.80 10.43 -7.41
C PHE A 140 3.41 9.34 -8.39
N ALA A 141 3.85 8.10 -8.15
CA ALA A 141 3.36 6.96 -8.90
C ALA A 141 2.73 5.94 -7.95
N ILE A 142 1.57 5.43 -8.31
CA ILE A 142 0.83 4.40 -7.60
C ILE A 142 0.67 3.23 -8.56
N ILE A 143 1.21 2.08 -8.17
CA ILE A 143 0.90 0.80 -8.81
C ILE A 143 -0.11 0.06 -7.93
N ASP A 144 -1.16 -0.47 -8.55
CA ASP A 144 -2.22 -1.21 -7.86
C ASP A 144 -2.34 -2.60 -8.47
N THR A 145 -1.95 -3.60 -7.68
CA THR A 145 -1.96 -5.02 -8.09
C THR A 145 -2.96 -5.83 -7.27
N ASP A 146 -3.83 -5.17 -6.51
CA ASP A 146 -5.03 -5.82 -6.00
C ASP A 146 -5.87 -6.34 -7.19
N ALA A 147 -6.50 -7.51 -7.04
CA ALA A 147 -7.27 -8.10 -8.13
C ALA A 147 -8.49 -7.25 -8.50
N HIS A 148 -9.00 -6.46 -7.57
CA HIS A 148 -10.15 -5.58 -7.75
C HIS A 148 -9.70 -4.21 -8.28
N HIS A 149 -10.57 -3.59 -9.08
CA HIS A 149 -10.30 -2.24 -9.58
C HIS A 149 -10.34 -1.24 -8.41
N GLY A 150 -9.25 -0.50 -8.19
CA GLY A 150 -9.19 0.57 -7.20
C GLY A 150 -9.94 1.83 -7.67
N ASP A 151 -11.26 1.75 -7.74
CA ASP A 151 -12.17 2.82 -8.17
C ASP A 151 -12.08 4.08 -7.30
N GLY A 152 -11.86 3.92 -6.01
CA GLY A 152 -11.59 5.04 -5.11
C GLY A 152 -10.32 5.80 -5.49
N THR A 153 -9.20 5.09 -5.63
CA THR A 153 -7.91 5.70 -6.05
C THR A 153 -8.01 6.30 -7.45
N TRP A 154 -8.73 5.63 -8.36
CA TRP A 154 -9.02 6.16 -9.68
C TRP A 154 -9.71 7.52 -9.57
N GLU A 155 -10.84 7.62 -8.87
CA GLU A 155 -11.60 8.88 -8.79
C GLU A 155 -10.84 9.98 -8.01
N VAL A 156 -10.05 9.64 -6.99
CA VAL A 156 -9.19 10.60 -6.27
C VAL A 156 -8.19 11.29 -7.20
N PHE A 157 -7.59 10.56 -8.15
CA PHE A 157 -6.50 11.08 -8.99
C PHE A 157 -6.86 11.32 -10.45
N ARG A 158 -8.11 11.07 -10.85
CA ARG A 158 -8.57 11.15 -12.25
C ARG A 158 -8.29 12.49 -12.95
N ALA A 159 -8.20 13.58 -12.19
CA ALA A 159 -7.94 14.92 -12.71
C ALA A 159 -6.53 15.44 -12.35
N ASP A 160 -5.67 14.60 -11.78
CA ASP A 160 -4.36 14.98 -11.25
C ASP A 160 -3.21 14.52 -12.16
N PRO A 161 -2.67 15.41 -13.02
CA PRO A 161 -1.61 15.03 -13.95
C PRO A 161 -0.27 14.73 -13.26
N ASP A 162 -0.12 15.12 -11.99
CA ASP A 162 1.08 14.93 -11.18
C ASP A 162 1.04 13.59 -10.40
N VAL A 163 0.02 12.75 -10.64
CA VAL A 163 -0.05 11.38 -10.13
C VAL A 163 -0.22 10.39 -11.29
N LEU A 164 0.69 9.42 -11.39
CA LEU A 164 0.55 8.27 -12.29
C LEU A 164 -0.11 7.12 -11.51
N TYR A 165 -1.36 6.79 -11.81
CA TYR A 165 -2.04 5.62 -11.25
C TYR A 165 -2.14 4.51 -12.29
N VAL A 166 -1.63 3.32 -11.98
CA VAL A 166 -1.73 2.15 -12.88
C VAL A 166 -2.33 0.98 -12.14
N CYS A 167 -3.54 0.60 -12.51
CA CYS A 167 -4.31 -0.50 -11.93
C CYS A 167 -4.26 -1.74 -12.83
N PHE A 168 -3.92 -2.88 -12.24
CA PHE A 168 -3.90 -4.20 -12.89
C PHE A 168 -5.11 -5.02 -12.44
N CYS A 169 -6.24 -4.86 -13.13
CA CYS A 169 -7.52 -5.45 -12.71
C CYS A 169 -8.32 -6.02 -13.91
N GLY A 170 -9.49 -6.60 -13.63
CA GLY A 170 -10.36 -7.18 -14.65
C GLY A 170 -11.07 -6.19 -15.59
N TYR A 171 -10.91 -4.87 -15.38
CA TYR A 171 -11.56 -3.86 -16.21
C TYR A 171 -10.85 -3.74 -17.58
N LEU A 172 -11.59 -3.29 -18.59
CA LEU A 172 -11.02 -3.04 -19.92
C LEU A 172 -9.92 -1.97 -19.85
N PHE A 173 -8.97 -2.03 -20.79
CA PHE A 173 -7.93 -1.02 -20.91
C PHE A 173 -8.55 0.38 -21.06
N ARG A 174 -8.09 1.32 -20.24
CA ARG A 174 -8.49 2.72 -20.25
C ARG A 174 -7.32 3.58 -19.80
N GLU A 175 -7.10 4.71 -20.45
CA GLU A 175 -6.09 5.69 -20.05
C GLU A 175 -6.70 7.10 -20.08
N GLU A 176 -6.69 7.79 -18.93
CA GLU A 176 -7.24 9.14 -18.76
C GLU A 176 -6.37 9.90 -17.76
N ASN A 177 -5.75 11.01 -18.18
CA ASN A 177 -4.97 11.91 -17.32
C ASN A 177 -4.00 11.20 -16.35
N SER A 178 -3.17 10.28 -16.86
CA SER A 178 -2.21 9.48 -16.08
C SER A 178 -2.83 8.39 -15.19
N ASN A 179 -4.15 8.19 -15.20
CA ASN A 179 -4.80 6.99 -14.69
C ASN A 179 -4.92 5.94 -15.80
N ILE A 180 -4.42 4.74 -15.56
CA ILE A 180 -4.40 3.65 -16.52
C ILE A 180 -4.92 2.37 -15.90
N ASN A 181 -5.89 1.76 -16.57
CA ASN A 181 -6.28 0.38 -16.35
C ASN A 181 -5.52 -0.51 -17.34
N ILE A 182 -4.76 -1.46 -16.82
CA ILE A 182 -4.22 -2.57 -17.58
C ILE A 182 -5.13 -3.77 -17.36
N GLN A 183 -5.76 -4.24 -18.43
CA GLN A 183 -6.69 -5.36 -18.35
C GLN A 183 -5.94 -6.65 -18.02
N VAL A 184 -6.32 -7.28 -16.91
CA VAL A 184 -5.84 -8.60 -16.49
C VAL A 184 -6.93 -9.63 -16.79
N PRO A 185 -6.61 -10.74 -17.47
CA PRO A 185 -7.56 -11.82 -17.70
C PRO A 185 -8.09 -12.41 -16.39
N SER A 186 -9.33 -12.92 -16.41
CA SER A 186 -9.95 -13.59 -15.24
C SER A 186 -9.20 -14.84 -14.78
N ARG A 187 -8.33 -15.40 -15.64
CA ARG A 187 -7.32 -16.41 -15.30
C ARG A 187 -6.04 -16.08 -16.04
N VAL A 188 -4.96 -15.89 -15.29
CA VAL A 188 -3.65 -15.50 -15.80
C VAL A 188 -2.57 -16.38 -15.19
N LYS A 189 -1.49 -16.62 -15.93
CA LYS A 189 -0.29 -17.27 -15.41
C LYS A 189 0.71 -16.21 -14.96
N ASP A 190 1.57 -16.54 -14.02
CA ASP A 190 2.57 -15.60 -13.50
C ASP A 190 3.41 -14.95 -14.61
N GLU A 191 3.85 -15.70 -15.62
CA GLU A 191 4.69 -15.13 -16.70
C GLU A 191 3.94 -14.11 -17.55
N GLU A 192 2.63 -14.28 -17.71
CA GLU A 192 1.77 -13.33 -18.41
C GLU A 192 1.49 -12.10 -17.54
N TYR A 193 1.19 -12.30 -16.26
CA TYR A 193 0.96 -11.20 -15.31
C TYR A 193 2.20 -10.30 -15.15
N LEU A 194 3.38 -10.92 -15.02
CA LEU A 194 4.65 -10.21 -14.98
C LEU A 194 4.93 -9.44 -16.28
N ARG A 195 4.52 -9.98 -17.43
CA ARG A 195 4.64 -9.30 -18.72
C ARG A 195 3.73 -8.08 -18.79
N LEU A 196 2.47 -8.20 -18.35
CA LEU A 196 1.53 -7.08 -18.27
C LEU A 196 2.11 -5.95 -17.42
N ILE A 197 2.68 -6.26 -16.25
CA ILE A 197 3.31 -5.25 -15.39
C ILE A 197 4.53 -4.64 -16.06
N LYS A 198 5.38 -5.48 -16.67
CA LYS A 198 6.58 -5.02 -17.36
C LYS A 198 6.27 -4.04 -18.49
N GLU A 199 5.26 -4.34 -19.30
CA GLU A 199 4.89 -3.56 -20.48
C GLU A 199 4.00 -2.36 -20.12
N GLY A 200 3.06 -2.54 -19.19
CA GLY A 200 2.07 -1.54 -18.80
C GLY A 200 2.58 -0.49 -17.81
N TYR A 201 3.50 -0.85 -16.90
CA TYR A 201 3.96 0.06 -15.85
C TYR A 201 5.35 0.63 -16.09
N LEU A 202 6.34 -0.20 -16.47
CA LEU A 202 7.75 0.23 -16.43
C LEU A 202 8.09 1.40 -17.35
N PRO A 203 7.66 1.43 -18.62
CA PRO A 203 7.96 2.56 -19.49
C PRO A 203 7.32 3.85 -18.96
N LYS A 204 6.10 3.73 -18.42
CA LYS A 204 5.32 4.87 -17.92
C LYS A 204 5.94 5.47 -16.68
N VAL A 205 6.26 4.66 -15.67
CA VAL A 205 6.87 5.16 -14.42
C VAL A 205 8.26 5.78 -14.65
N LYS A 206 9.06 5.20 -15.55
CA LYS A 206 10.37 5.77 -15.93
C LYS A 206 10.23 7.13 -16.63
N SER A 207 9.28 7.25 -17.56
CA SER A 207 9.02 8.52 -18.25
C SER A 207 8.46 9.58 -17.29
N PHE A 208 7.58 9.16 -16.38
CA PHE A 208 6.90 10.03 -15.42
C PHE A 208 7.86 10.61 -14.36
N ARG A 209 8.93 9.89 -14.03
CA ARG A 209 9.96 10.31 -13.05
C ARG A 209 9.35 10.72 -11.70
N PRO A 210 8.60 9.84 -11.03
CA PRO A 210 8.01 10.11 -9.73
C PRO A 210 9.10 10.31 -8.67
N GLU A 211 8.77 11.10 -7.65
CA GLU A 211 9.65 11.36 -6.52
C GLU A 211 9.43 10.37 -5.37
N ILE A 212 8.33 9.63 -5.40
CA ILE A 212 7.98 8.55 -4.47
C ILE A 212 6.98 7.59 -5.16
N LEU A 213 7.10 6.30 -4.84
CA LEU A 213 6.20 5.25 -5.33
C LEU A 213 5.33 4.73 -4.17
N PHE A 214 4.06 4.48 -4.48
CA PHE A 214 3.15 3.71 -3.65
C PHE A 214 2.78 2.42 -4.40
N TRP A 215 2.64 1.33 -3.66
CA TRP A 215 2.12 0.07 -4.15
C TRP A 215 0.93 -0.34 -3.30
N ASN A 216 -0.27 -0.23 -3.86
CA ASN A 216 -1.46 -0.87 -3.32
C ASN A 216 -1.33 -2.37 -3.62
N TRP A 217 -0.84 -3.11 -2.63
CA TRP A 217 -0.50 -4.53 -2.78
C TRP A 217 -1.58 -5.40 -2.16
N GLY A 218 -2.51 -5.86 -3.00
CA GLY A 218 -3.37 -7.00 -2.70
C GLY A 218 -2.69 -8.32 -3.09
N TYR A 219 -2.87 -9.35 -2.26
CA TYR A 219 -2.52 -10.73 -2.61
C TYR A 219 -3.76 -11.60 -2.89
N ASP A 220 -4.93 -10.97 -3.01
CA ASP A 220 -6.22 -11.61 -3.28
C ASP A 220 -6.38 -12.20 -4.68
N GLY A 221 -5.51 -11.84 -5.62
CA GLY A 221 -5.40 -12.50 -6.92
C GLY A 221 -4.77 -13.90 -6.88
N THR A 222 -4.25 -14.33 -5.72
CA THR A 222 -3.58 -15.63 -5.54
C THR A 222 -4.57 -16.80 -5.61
N GLN A 223 -4.11 -17.95 -6.07
CA GLN A 223 -4.85 -19.21 -6.08
C GLN A 223 -5.54 -19.50 -4.74
N GLY A 224 -6.88 -19.62 -4.78
CA GLY A 224 -7.73 -19.90 -3.60
C GLY A 224 -8.06 -18.70 -2.71
N GLU A 225 -7.72 -17.47 -3.10
CA GLU A 225 -8.27 -16.25 -2.50
C GLU A 225 -9.64 -15.88 -3.09
N TYR A 226 -10.28 -14.85 -2.52
CA TYR A 226 -11.59 -14.38 -2.99
C TYR A 226 -11.54 -13.68 -4.35
N GLY A 227 -10.40 -13.08 -4.72
CA GLY A 227 -10.16 -12.44 -6.02
C GLY A 227 -9.37 -13.31 -6.99
N ASP A 228 -9.29 -14.62 -6.74
CA ASP A 228 -8.36 -15.55 -7.40
C ASP A 228 -8.41 -15.46 -8.94
N ILE A 229 -7.36 -14.89 -9.51
CA ILE A 229 -7.08 -14.81 -10.95
C ILE A 229 -6.00 -15.81 -11.39
N GLY A 230 -5.54 -16.69 -10.51
CA GLY A 230 -4.62 -17.79 -10.84
C GLY A 230 -3.15 -17.55 -10.49
N LEU A 231 -2.82 -16.45 -9.83
CA LEU A 231 -1.44 -16.13 -9.43
C LEU A 231 -0.90 -17.10 -8.39
N THR A 232 0.38 -17.44 -8.48
CA THR A 232 1.06 -18.14 -7.39
C THR A 232 1.59 -17.14 -6.35
N PRO A 233 1.79 -17.56 -5.08
CA PRO A 233 2.40 -16.69 -4.06
C PRO A 233 3.76 -16.08 -4.50
N GLU A 234 4.54 -16.83 -5.26
CA GLU A 234 5.89 -16.46 -5.69
C GLU A 234 5.93 -15.20 -6.56
N VAL A 235 4.85 -14.93 -7.32
CA VAL A 235 4.79 -13.75 -8.20
C VAL A 235 4.89 -12.45 -7.42
N HIS A 236 4.31 -12.38 -6.21
CA HIS A 236 4.32 -11.17 -5.39
C HIS A 236 5.74 -10.83 -4.92
N ILE A 237 6.52 -11.84 -4.55
CA ILE A 237 7.91 -11.68 -4.12
C ILE A 237 8.79 -11.24 -5.31
N PHE A 238 8.54 -11.80 -6.50
CA PHE A 238 9.22 -11.35 -7.71
C PHE A 238 8.90 -9.90 -8.03
N LEU A 239 7.63 -9.52 -7.97
CA LEU A 239 7.18 -8.14 -8.19
C LEU A 239 7.79 -7.17 -7.18
N ALA A 240 7.86 -7.54 -5.90
CA ALA A 240 8.51 -6.71 -4.90
C ALA A 240 9.96 -6.41 -5.25
N LYS A 241 10.72 -7.40 -5.72
CA LYS A 241 12.12 -7.21 -6.13
C LYS A 241 12.24 -6.28 -7.33
N GLU A 242 11.37 -6.44 -8.33
CA GLU A 242 11.40 -5.59 -9.52
C GLU A 242 10.96 -4.16 -9.20
N LEU A 243 9.85 -3.97 -8.49
CA LEU A 243 9.34 -2.66 -8.08
C LEU A 243 10.30 -1.92 -7.14
N LYS A 244 10.98 -2.63 -6.24
CA LYS A 244 12.04 -2.05 -5.41
C LYS A 244 13.20 -1.53 -6.26
N LYS A 245 13.70 -2.31 -7.24
CA LYS A 245 14.75 -1.84 -8.18
C LYS A 245 14.31 -0.59 -8.94
N ILE A 246 13.05 -0.54 -9.36
CA ILE A 246 12.50 0.63 -10.07
C ILE A 246 12.46 1.83 -9.13
N ALA A 247 11.99 1.67 -7.89
CA ALA A 247 11.99 2.74 -6.91
C ALA A 247 13.42 3.26 -6.63
N ASP A 248 14.41 2.36 -6.52
CA ASP A 248 15.81 2.74 -6.38
C ASP A 248 16.29 3.61 -7.56
N GLU A 249 15.91 3.24 -8.79
CA GLU A 249 16.25 3.96 -10.01
C GLU A 249 15.57 5.33 -10.13
N VAL A 250 14.25 5.40 -9.91
CA VAL A 250 13.45 6.59 -10.29
C VAL A 250 13.14 7.52 -9.11
N SER A 251 13.05 6.99 -7.89
CA SER A 251 12.65 7.74 -6.68
C SER A 251 13.69 7.68 -5.56
N LYS A 252 14.92 7.23 -5.84
CA LYS A 252 16.01 7.08 -4.84
C LYS A 252 15.61 6.15 -3.69
N GLY A 253 14.83 5.12 -3.99
CA GLY A 253 14.39 4.10 -3.04
C GLY A 253 13.13 4.46 -2.25
N ARG A 254 12.55 5.65 -2.49
CA ARG A 254 11.31 6.11 -1.85
C ARG A 254 10.13 5.28 -2.32
N PHE A 255 9.74 4.31 -1.49
CA PHE A 255 8.75 3.31 -1.84
C PHE A 255 7.91 2.91 -0.64
N ILE A 256 6.58 2.88 -0.80
CA ILE A 256 5.64 2.44 0.23
C ILE A 256 4.82 1.29 -0.33
N ILE A 257 4.87 0.13 0.33
CA ILE A 257 3.95 -0.98 0.07
C ILE A 257 2.83 -0.87 1.10
N ALA A 258 1.63 -0.52 0.63
CA ALA A 258 0.42 -0.54 1.44
C ALA A 258 -0.28 -1.87 1.21
N LEU A 259 -0.48 -2.64 2.27
CA LEU A 259 -1.31 -3.84 2.20
C LEU A 259 -2.70 -3.46 1.68
N CYS A 260 -3.30 -4.25 0.80
CA CYS A 260 -4.67 -4.07 0.34
C CYS A 260 -5.45 -5.38 0.54
N GLY A 261 -5.99 -5.98 -0.51
CA GLY A 261 -6.73 -7.22 -0.47
C GLY A 261 -5.96 -8.47 -0.05
N GLY A 262 -6.71 -9.51 0.34
CA GLY A 262 -6.23 -10.84 0.72
C GLY A 262 -6.77 -11.27 2.08
N GLY A 263 -7.46 -12.41 2.16
CA GLY A 263 -8.10 -12.90 3.39
C GLY A 263 -7.33 -14.03 4.08
N ARG A 264 -6.51 -14.77 3.33
CA ARG A 264 -5.84 -15.98 3.79
C ARG A 264 -4.66 -15.65 4.69
N ARG A 265 -4.74 -16.15 5.93
CA ARG A 265 -3.71 -16.03 6.96
C ARG A 265 -2.41 -16.74 6.57
N ASP A 266 -2.50 -17.91 5.95
CA ASP A 266 -1.33 -18.68 5.53
C ASP A 266 -0.52 -17.95 4.45
N LEU A 267 -1.20 -17.29 3.51
CA LEU A 267 -0.56 -16.43 2.52
C LEU A 267 0.01 -15.16 3.16
N ALA A 268 -0.71 -14.49 4.07
CA ALA A 268 -0.19 -13.33 4.80
C ALA A 268 1.11 -13.67 5.54
N HIS A 269 1.10 -14.77 6.28
CA HIS A 269 2.24 -15.30 7.05
C HIS A 269 3.43 -15.60 6.13
N TYR A 270 3.19 -16.15 4.95
CA TYR A 270 4.25 -16.47 4.00
C TYR A 270 4.80 -15.24 3.27
N LEU A 271 3.92 -14.39 2.76
CA LEU A 271 4.28 -13.30 1.85
C LEU A 271 4.84 -12.09 2.59
N ILE A 272 4.16 -11.59 3.62
CA ILE A 272 4.49 -10.29 4.24
C ILE A 272 5.95 -10.24 4.75
N PRO A 273 6.49 -11.23 5.49
CA PRO A 273 7.88 -11.21 5.90
C PRO A 273 8.84 -11.10 4.71
N ARG A 274 8.57 -11.83 3.62
CA ARG A 274 9.40 -11.82 2.40
C ARG A 274 9.33 -10.49 1.65
N MET A 275 8.18 -9.81 1.66
CA MET A 275 8.05 -8.46 1.11
C MET A 275 8.91 -7.46 1.89
N ILE A 276 8.88 -7.55 3.22
CA ILE A 276 9.68 -6.69 4.10
C ILE A 276 11.18 -7.00 3.98
N GLU A 277 11.56 -8.27 3.85
CA GLU A 277 12.94 -8.68 3.56
C GLU A 277 13.49 -8.03 2.28
N VAL A 278 12.68 -7.97 1.22
CA VAL A 278 13.04 -7.30 -0.03
C VAL A 278 13.25 -5.79 0.18
N LEU A 279 12.39 -5.13 0.95
CA LEU A 279 12.52 -3.70 1.25
C LEU A 279 13.76 -3.38 2.11
N ALA A 280 14.01 -4.21 3.12
CA ALA A 280 15.10 -4.07 4.08
C ALA A 280 16.44 -4.60 3.56
N GLU A 281 16.46 -5.28 2.41
CA GLU A 281 17.65 -5.90 1.83
C GLU A 281 18.31 -6.90 2.80
N VAL A 282 17.48 -7.60 3.58
CA VAL A 282 17.90 -8.62 4.54
C VAL A 282 17.51 -10.01 4.02
N GLN A 283 18.42 -10.97 4.15
CA GLN A 283 18.16 -12.35 3.78
C GLN A 283 18.07 -13.18 5.06
N ILE A 284 16.89 -13.67 5.43
CA ILE A 284 16.74 -14.59 6.55
C ILE A 284 16.94 -16.01 6.01
N PRO A 285 17.74 -16.87 6.68
CA PRO A 285 17.79 -18.28 6.35
C PRO A 285 16.38 -18.87 6.41
N ALA A 286 15.94 -19.54 5.34
CA ALA A 286 14.60 -20.15 5.32
C ALA A 286 14.42 -21.01 6.57
N HIS A 287 13.44 -20.64 7.42
CA HIS A 287 13.04 -21.47 8.55
C HIS A 287 12.59 -22.83 8.00
N ARG A 288 13.23 -23.90 8.50
CA ARG A 288 12.90 -25.30 8.19
C ARG A 288 11.55 -25.69 8.76
#